data_AF-A0A6G3X3Y4-F1
#
_entry.id   AF-A0A6G3X3Y4-F1
#
_cell.length_a   1.000
_cell.length_b   1.000
_cell.length_c   1.000
_cell.angle_alpha   90.00
_cell.angle_beta   90.00
_cell.angle_gamma   90.00
#
_symmetry.space_group_name_H-M   'P 1'
#
loop_
_entity.id
_entity.type
_entity.pdbx_description
1 polymer ?
#
loop_
_entity_poly.entity_id
_entity_poly.type
_entity_poly.pdbx_seq_one_letter_code
_entity_poly.pdbx_strand_id
1 'polypeptide(L)' 'SPEVRYLQERRAALGGPAPARRVHAVALPQPEERAFKALYKGSGKQEMATTMAFVRLVKDLMRDKETGKRWVPIVP' A
#
# COMPACT_ATOMS: atom_id res chain seq x y z
N SER A 1 5.16 -38.66 -22.72
CA SER A 1 5.87 -39.75 -22.02
C SER A 1 5.51 -39.72 -20.52
N PRO A 2 5.78 -40.77 -19.74
CA PRO A 2 5.49 -40.80 -18.30
C PRO A 2 6.09 -39.63 -17.51
N GLU A 3 7.28 -39.17 -17.92
CA GLU A 3 8.02 -38.07 -17.29
C GLU A 3 7.28 -36.73 -17.41
N VAL A 4 6.67 -36.46 -18.57
CA VAL A 4 5.88 -35.23 -18.78
C VAL A 4 4.63 -35.21 -17.92
N ARG A 5 3.95 -36.36 -17.77
CA ARG A 5 2.78 -36.49 -16.89
C ARG A 5 3.17 -36.24 -15.43
N TYR A 6 4.23 -36.91 -14.96
CA TYR A 6 4.74 -36.71 -13.62
C TYR A 6 5.11 -35.25 -13.34
N LEU A 7 5.80 -34.59 -14.28
CA LEU A 7 6.17 -33.18 -14.14
C LEU A 7 4.93 -32.27 -14.02
N GLN A 8 3.92 -32.49 -14.86
CA GLN A 8 2.68 -31.71 -14.84
C GLN A 8 1.89 -31.92 -13.54
N GLU A 9 1.75 -33.16 -13.08
CA GLU A 9 1.08 -33.50 -11.82
C GLU A 9 1.74 -32.84 -10.62
N ARG A 10 3.09 -32.89 -10.55
CA ARG A 10 3.84 -32.25 -9.45
C ARG A 10 3.70 -30.74 -9.47
N ARG A 11 3.71 -30.11 -10.64
CA ARG A 11 3.47 -28.66 -10.76
C ARG A 11 2.06 -28.28 -10.38
N ALA A 12 1.05 -29.04 -10.81
CA ALA A 12 -0.34 -28.81 -10.44
C ALA A 12 -0.55 -28.90 -8.91
N ALA A 13 0.04 -29.92 -8.26
CA ALA A 13 0.00 -30.08 -6.81
C ALA A 13 0.67 -28.92 -6.04
N LEU A 14 1.59 -28.18 -6.66
CA LEU A 14 2.31 -27.04 -6.09
C LEU A 14 1.70 -25.67 -6.45
N GLY A 15 0.46 -25.63 -6.95
CA GLY A 15 -0.21 -24.37 -7.31
C GLY A 15 0.08 -23.88 -8.73
N GLY A 16 0.65 -24.76 -9.57
CA GLY A 16 0.87 -24.53 -10.99
C GLY A 16 2.33 -24.19 -11.35
N PRO A 17 2.56 -23.73 -12.60
CA PRO A 17 3.88 -23.34 -13.06
C PRO A 17 4.40 -22.10 -12.33
N ALA A 18 5.70 -22.09 -12.04
CA ALA A 18 6.44 -20.95 -11.47
C ALA A 18 7.83 -20.82 -12.13
N PRO A 19 8.36 -19.60 -12.33
CA PRO A 19 7.78 -18.30 -11.94
C PRO A 19 6.62 -17.88 -12.84
N ALA A 20 5.67 -17.13 -12.28
CA ALA A 20 4.57 -16.52 -13.02
C ALA A 20 4.33 -15.11 -12.48
N ARG A 21 4.16 -14.13 -13.37
CA ARG A 21 3.80 -12.76 -12.99
C ARG A 21 2.30 -12.58 -13.15
N ARG A 22 1.60 -12.30 -12.05
CA ARG A 22 0.18 -11.95 -12.05
C ARG A 22 0.01 -10.51 -11.61
N VAL A 23 -0.77 -9.73 -12.34
CA VAL A 23 -1.12 -8.36 -11.97
C VAL A 23 -2.57 -8.38 -11.49
N HIS A 24 -2.79 -8.13 -10.21
CA HIS A 24 -4.12 -8.01 -9.62
C HIS A 24 -4.36 -6.55 -9.26
N ALA A 25 -5.03 -5.81 -10.13
CA ALA A 25 -5.40 -4.43 -9.85
C ALA A 25 -6.59 -4.40 -8.88
N VAL A 26 -6.38 -3.86 -7.69
CA VAL A 26 -7.44 -3.57 -6.73
C VAL A 26 -7.49 -2.05 -6.59
N ALA A 27 -8.58 -1.45 -7.06
CA ALA A 27 -8.80 -0.02 -6.89
C ALA A 27 -8.95 0.29 -5.40
N LEU A 28 -8.24 1.32 -4.94
CA LEU A 28 -8.38 1.83 -3.58
C LEU A 28 -9.22 3.11 -3.61
N PRO A 29 -10.08 3.32 -2.61
CA PRO A 29 -10.75 4.59 -2.43
C PRO A 29 -9.71 5.68 -2.19
N GLN A 30 -9.99 6.89 -2.66
CA GLN A 30 -9.14 8.03 -2.35
C GLN A 30 -9.27 8.37 -0.87
N PRO A 31 -8.19 8.80 -0.20
CA PRO A 31 -8.28 9.27 1.17
C PRO A 31 -9.24 10.45 1.31
N GLU A 32 -9.99 10.49 2.41
CA GLU A 32 -10.90 11.60 2.68
C GLU A 32 -10.17 12.95 2.74
N GLU A 33 -10.83 14.01 2.25
CA GLU A 33 -10.31 15.38 2.30
C GLU A 33 -9.94 15.84 3.72
N ARG A 34 -10.60 15.25 4.73
CA ARG A 34 -10.33 15.49 6.16
C ARG A 34 -8.84 15.37 6.51
N ALA A 35 -8.11 14.43 5.91
CA ALA A 35 -6.69 14.25 6.18
C ALA A 35 -5.84 15.46 5.72
N PHE A 36 -6.33 16.24 4.77
CA PHE A 36 -5.61 17.37 4.16
C PHE A 36 -6.04 18.74 4.72
N LYS A 37 -7.23 18.85 5.31
CA LYS A 37 -7.78 20.13 5.81
C LYS A 37 -6.83 20.89 6.74
N ALA A 38 -6.12 20.18 7.61
CA ALA A 38 -5.17 20.80 8.53
C ALA A 38 -3.98 21.45 7.81
N LEU A 39 -3.53 20.85 6.71
CA LEU A 39 -2.46 21.41 5.88
C LEU A 39 -2.93 22.58 5.03
N TYR A 40 -4.14 22.50 4.45
CA TYR A 40 -4.71 23.59 3.66
C TYR A 40 -4.92 24.88 4.46
N LYS A 41 -5.20 24.76 5.77
CA LYS A 41 -5.30 25.91 6.67
C LYS A 41 -3.95 26.64 6.87
N GLY A 42 -2.83 26.00 6.54
CA GLY A 42 -1.49 26.53 6.78
C GLY A 42 -1.06 26.44 8.25
N SER A 43 0.18 26.84 8.53
CA SER A 43 0.76 26.76 9.88
C SER A 43 0.34 27.91 10.81
N GLY A 44 -0.45 28.87 10.29
CA GLY A 44 -0.95 30.00 11.05
C GLY A 44 0.18 30.84 11.64
N LYS A 45 0.22 30.98 12.96
CA LYS A 45 1.23 31.75 13.70
C LYS A 45 2.44 30.92 14.13
N GLN A 46 2.37 29.60 14.00
CA GLN A 46 3.45 28.71 14.41
C GLN A 46 4.26 28.31 13.18
N GLU A 47 5.57 28.51 13.24
CA GLU A 47 6.44 28.00 12.19
C GLU A 47 6.45 26.48 12.23
N MET A 48 6.33 25.87 11.05
CA MET A 48 6.30 24.43 10.90
C MET A 48 7.18 24.04 9.71
N ALA A 49 8.22 23.24 9.97
CA ALA A 49 9.01 22.63 8.92
C ALA A 49 8.15 21.66 8.09
N THR A 50 8.45 21.55 6.80
CA THR A 50 7.73 20.67 5.85
C THR A 50 7.78 19.20 6.26
N THR A 51 8.87 18.75 6.89
CA THR A 51 8.96 17.39 7.45
C THR A 51 7.92 17.14 8.54
N MET A 52 7.68 18.11 9.43
CA MET A 52 6.65 18.00 10.46
C MET A 52 5.25 17.97 9.85
N ALA A 53 5.02 18.79 8.82
CA ALA A 53 3.77 18.81 8.06
C ALA A 53 3.49 17.45 7.38
N PHE A 54 4.52 16.86 6.76
CA PHE A 54 4.46 15.57 6.11
C PHE A 54 4.14 14.44 7.09
N VAL A 55 4.87 14.36 8.21
CA VAL A 55 4.63 13.33 9.24
C VAL A 55 3.21 13.43 9.80
N ARG A 56 2.68 14.65 9.99
CA ARG A 56 1.31 14.87 10.44
C ARG A 56 0.28 14.35 9.43
N LEU A 57 0.48 14.63 8.13
CA LEU A 57 -0.38 14.10 7.07
C LEU A 57 -0.33 12.58 7.02
N VAL A 58 0.86 11.97 7.02
CA VAL A 58 1.03 10.52 7.00
C VAL A 58 0.31 9.88 8.19
N LYS A 59 0.43 10.47 9.38
CA LYS A 59 -0.30 10.01 10.58
C LYS A 59 -1.81 10.01 10.38
N ASP A 60 -2.38 11.04 9.76
CA ASP A 60 -3.82 11.12 9.52
C ASP A 60 -4.27 10.14 8.42
N LEU A 61 -3.46 9.95 7.37
CA LEU A 61 -3.70 8.93 6.33
C LEU A 61 -3.64 7.51 6.88
N MET A 62 -2.73 7.23 7.82
CA MET A 62 -2.62 5.92 8.50
C MET A 62 -3.82 5.61 9.41
N ARG A 63 -4.58 6.62 9.83
CA ARG A 63 -5.80 6.44 10.65
C ARG A 63 -7.04 6.16 9.82
N ASP A 64 -6.95 6.28 8.50
CA ASP A 64 -8.03 5.94 7.59
C ASP A 64 -8.42 4.46 7.72
N LYS A 65 -9.73 4.17 7.73
CA LYS A 65 -10.22 2.81 8.00
C LYS A 65 -10.00 1.87 6.81
N GLU A 66 -10.00 2.40 5.59
CA GLU A 66 -9.93 1.58 4.37
C GLU A 66 -8.48 1.34 3.92
N THR A 67 -7.68 2.41 3.92
CA THR A 67 -6.31 2.43 3.39
C THR A 67 -5.24 2.49 4.48
N GLY A 68 -5.57 2.85 5.72
CA GLY A 68 -4.61 3.05 6.82
C GLY A 68 -3.63 1.89 7.01
N LYS A 69 -4.15 0.67 6.99
CA LYS A 69 -3.37 -0.58 7.12
C LYS A 69 -2.43 -0.90 5.94
N ARG A 70 -2.53 -0.15 4.84
CA ARG A 70 -1.70 -0.32 3.62
C ARG A 70 -0.52 0.64 3.57
N TRP A 71 -0.50 1.66 4.43
CA TRP A 71 0.62 2.59 4.55
C TRP A 71 1.76 1.94 5.33
N VAL A 72 2.95 1.89 4.74
CA VAL A 72 4.16 1.33 5.37
C VAL A 72 5.25 2.41 5.35
N PRO A 73 5.39 3.21 6.42
CA PRO A 73 6.49 4.14 6.55
C PRO A 73 7.81 3.36 6.68
N ILE A 74 8.79 3.71 5.87
CA ILE A 74 10.14 3.14 5.92
C ILE A 74 11.08 4.26 6.38
N VAL A 75 11.81 4.00 7.46
CA VAL A 75 12.83 4.88 8.03
C VAL A 75 14.17 4.15 8.02
N PRO A 76 15.30 4.84 7.79
CA PRO A 76 16.64 4.26 7.91
C PRO A 76 16.95 3.77 9.33
#